data_AF-A0A1Y5FKR1-F1
#
_entry.id   AF-A0A1Y5FKR1-F1
#
_cell.length_a   1.000
_cell.length_b   1.000
_cell.length_c   1.000
_cell.angle_alpha   90.00
_cell.angle_beta   90.00
_cell.angle_gamma   90.00
#
_symmetry.space_group_name_H-M   'P 1'
#
loop_
_entity.id
_entity.type
_entity.pdbx_description
1 polymer ?
#
loop_
_entity_poly.entity_id
_entity_poly.type
_entity_poly.pdbx_seq_one_letter_code
_entity_poly.pdbx_strand_id
1 'polypeptide(L)'
;MGIDYEEKAFYDILKSLSVKYDFSYPNDKMIELAKKAKEVVDSVASFPAWSQREDIKAELQVKLILLLAEFGCPPVANDQAYKEILEQAENFKNNTAAR
;
A
#
# COMPACT_ATOMS: atom_id res chain seq x y z
N MET A 1 -1.27 6.51 -17.50
CA MET A 1 -0.61 5.65 -16.50
C MET A 1 -1.06 4.20 -16.57
N GLY A 2 -2.26 3.87 -17.07
CA GLY A 2 -2.67 2.46 -17.22
C GLY A 2 -2.85 1.74 -15.87
N ILE A 3 -3.30 2.50 -14.87
CA ILE A 3 -3.61 2.06 -13.51
C ILE A 3 -5.00 2.56 -13.12
N ASP A 4 -5.70 1.79 -12.30
CA ASP A 4 -7.01 2.10 -11.75
C ASP A 4 -6.93 3.13 -10.58
N TYR A 5 -8.07 3.60 -10.08
CA TYR A 5 -8.16 4.62 -9.04
C TYR A 5 -7.45 4.20 -7.74
N GLU A 6 -7.62 2.94 -7.32
CA GLU A 6 -6.99 2.41 -6.11
C GLU A 6 -5.47 2.31 -6.26
N GLU A 7 -5.02 1.78 -7.41
CA GLU A 7 -3.60 1.67 -7.75
C GLU A 7 -2.95 3.07 -7.83
N LYS A 8 -3.69 4.06 -8.32
CA LYS A 8 -3.24 5.45 -8.35
C LYS A 8 -3.06 6.03 -6.95
N ALA A 9 -3.98 5.75 -6.01
CA ALA A 9 -3.83 6.22 -4.64
C ALA A 9 -2.56 5.65 -3.97
N PHE A 10 -2.28 4.36 -4.18
CA PHE A 10 -1.04 3.75 -3.69
C PHE A 10 0.20 4.34 -4.38
N TYR A 11 0.14 4.60 -5.68
CA TYR A 11 1.21 5.28 -6.41
C TYR A 11 1.48 6.68 -5.83
N ASP A 12 0.45 7.47 -5.56
CA ASP A 12 0.58 8.83 -5.03
C ASP A 12 1.18 8.82 -3.61
N ILE A 13 0.84 7.83 -2.78
CA ILE A 13 1.50 7.60 -1.47
C ILE A 13 2.99 7.31 -1.68
N LEU A 14 3.34 6.32 -2.51
CA LEU A 14 4.73 5.92 -2.73
C LEU A 14 5.56 7.09 -3.27
N LYS A 15 4.98 7.91 -4.16
CA LYS A 15 5.60 9.12 -4.68
C LYS A 15 5.78 10.20 -3.60
N SER A 16 4.80 10.37 -2.72
CA SER A 16 4.93 11.27 -1.58
C SER A 16 6.10 10.85 -0.67
N LEU A 17 6.23 9.54 -0.41
CA LEU A 17 7.33 8.98 0.38
C LEU A 17 8.68 9.16 -0.30
N SER A 18 8.75 8.96 -1.62
CA SER A 18 9.99 9.16 -2.37
C SER A 18 10.51 10.58 -2.28
N VAL A 19 9.61 11.57 -2.32
CA VAL A 19 9.97 12.98 -2.10
C VAL A 19 10.32 13.24 -0.63
N LYS A 20 9.54 12.71 0.32
CA LYS A 20 9.73 12.94 1.76
C LYS A 20 11.06 12.39 2.29
N TYR A 21 11.51 11.25 1.77
CA TYR A 21 12.73 10.59 2.19
C TYR A 21 13.87 10.73 1.15
N ASP A 22 13.70 11.62 0.17
CA ASP A 22 14.69 11.97 -0.86
C ASP A 22 15.31 10.75 -1.57
N PHE A 23 14.47 9.79 -1.99
CA PHE A 23 14.92 8.65 -2.77
C PHE A 23 14.36 8.69 -4.20
N SER A 24 15.21 8.35 -5.17
CA SER A 24 14.82 8.28 -6.57
C SER A 24 14.34 6.88 -6.92
N TYR A 25 13.17 6.80 -7.55
CA TYR A 25 12.58 5.54 -7.98
C TYR A 25 12.08 5.66 -9.43
N PRO A 26 12.43 4.71 -10.32
CA PRO A 26 11.91 4.73 -11.69
C PRO A 26 10.38 4.66 -11.69
N ASN A 27 9.75 5.49 -12.52
CA ASN A 27 8.30 5.60 -12.60
C ASN A 27 7.61 4.25 -12.90
N ASP A 28 8.17 3.44 -13.80
CA ASP A 28 7.66 2.10 -14.13
C ASP A 28 7.69 1.16 -12.91
N LYS A 29 8.77 1.19 -12.13
CA LYS A 29 8.87 0.39 -10.89
C LYS A 29 7.90 0.89 -9.82
N MET A 30 7.65 2.20 -9.75
CA MET A 30 6.68 2.77 -8.81
C MET A 30 5.25 2.34 -9.16
N ILE A 31 4.92 2.29 -10.45
CA ILE A 31 3.65 1.76 -10.94
C ILE A 31 3.52 0.28 -10.60
N GLU A 32 4.56 -0.53 -10.85
CA GLU A 32 4.55 -1.96 -10.53
C GLU A 32 4.41 -2.21 -9.02
N LEU A 33 5.11 -1.43 -8.19
CA LEU A 33 4.99 -1.48 -6.74
C LEU A 33 3.58 -1.15 -6.27
N ALA A 34 2.95 -0.12 -6.85
CA ALA A 34 1.57 0.25 -6.52
C ALA A 34 0.56 -0.86 -6.86
N LYS A 35 0.74 -1.53 -8.01
CA LYS A 35 -0.07 -2.70 -8.39
C LYS A 35 0.11 -3.85 -7.40
N LYS A 36 1.36 -4.17 -7.05
CA LYS A 36 1.67 -5.23 -6.08
C LYS A 36 1.12 -4.92 -4.69
N ALA A 37 1.22 -3.67 -4.26
CA ALA A 37 0.65 -3.23 -2.99
C ALA A 37 -0.87 -3.41 -2.97
N LYS A 38 -1.56 -3.10 -4.08
CA LYS A 38 -2.98 -3.40 -4.24
C LYS A 38 -3.26 -4.89 -4.11
N GLU A 39 -2.53 -5.76 -4.81
CA GLU A 39 -2.75 -7.22 -4.72
C GLU A 39 -2.60 -7.74 -3.28
N VAL A 40 -1.62 -7.22 -2.53
CA VAL A 40 -1.42 -7.56 -1.11
C VAL A 40 -2.59 -7.09 -0.26
N VAL A 41 -3.01 -5.83 -0.46
CA VAL A 41 -4.17 -5.26 0.24
C VAL A 41 -5.44 -6.05 -0.07
N ASP A 42 -5.74 -6.33 -1.34
CA ASP A 42 -6.94 -7.08 -1.75
C ASP A 42 -6.96 -8.48 -1.15
N SER A 43 -5.82 -9.17 -1.14
CA SER A 43 -5.69 -10.48 -0.51
C SER A 43 -6.01 -10.45 0.98
N VAL A 44 -5.58 -9.40 1.69
CA VAL A 44 -5.85 -9.24 3.12
C VAL A 44 -7.28 -8.72 3.37
N ALA A 45 -7.75 -7.81 2.53
CA ALA A 45 -9.04 -7.16 2.67
C ALA A 45 -10.22 -8.11 2.40
N SER A 46 -9.95 -9.23 1.72
CA SER A 46 -10.87 -10.35 1.50
C SER A 46 -11.31 -11.03 2.81
N PHE A 47 -10.50 -10.97 3.88
CA PHE A 47 -10.88 -11.58 5.16
C PHE A 47 -12.03 -10.80 5.85
N PRO A 48 -13.02 -11.49 6.45
CA PRO A 48 -14.07 -10.85 7.23
C PRO A 48 -13.50 -10.04 8.39
N ALA A 49 -13.99 -8.80 8.57
CA ALA A 49 -13.57 -7.88 9.62
C ALA A 49 -12.03 -7.68 9.73
N TRP A 50 -11.28 -7.84 8.62
CA TRP A 50 -9.82 -7.67 8.60
C TRP A 50 -9.33 -6.36 9.24
N SER A 51 -10.07 -5.26 9.03
CA SER A 51 -9.76 -3.93 9.57
C SER A 51 -9.98 -3.82 11.08
N GLN A 52 -10.54 -4.83 11.74
CA GLN A 52 -10.68 -4.91 13.19
C GLN A 52 -9.75 -5.96 13.81
N ARG A 53 -8.99 -6.69 12.98
CA ARG A 53 -8.14 -7.81 13.40
C ARG A 53 -6.67 -7.42 13.39
N GLU A 54 -6.09 -7.32 14.58
CA GLU A 54 -4.68 -6.94 14.76
C GLU A 54 -3.71 -7.95 14.13
N ASP A 55 -4.02 -9.25 14.20
CA ASP A 55 -3.21 -10.32 13.61
C ASP A 55 -3.16 -10.21 12.07
N ILE A 56 -4.28 -9.86 11.45
CA ILE A 56 -4.38 -9.65 10.00
C ILE A 56 -3.70 -8.35 9.57
N LYS A 57 -3.86 -7.27 10.34
CA LYS A 57 -3.16 -6.00 10.10
C LYS A 57 -1.64 -6.17 10.20
N ALA A 58 -1.16 -6.93 11.18
CA ALA A 58 0.26 -7.26 11.30
C ALA A 58 0.76 -8.08 10.10
N GLU A 59 -0.04 -9.00 9.57
CA GLU A 59 0.31 -9.73 8.33
C GLU A 59 0.47 -8.77 7.13
N LEU A 60 -0.49 -7.85 6.93
CA LEU A 60 -0.42 -6.82 5.89
C LEU A 60 0.85 -5.97 6.04
N GLN A 61 1.16 -5.56 7.27
CA GLN A 61 2.36 -4.79 7.58
C GLN A 61 3.63 -5.53 7.14
N VAL A 62 3.78 -6.80 7.52
CA VAL A 62 4.97 -7.60 7.18
C VAL A 62 5.06 -7.80 5.66
N LYS A 63 3.95 -8.16 5.01
CA LYS A 63 3.92 -8.36 3.54
C LYS A 63 4.32 -7.09 2.79
N LEU A 64 3.83 -5.94 3.24
CA LEU A 64 4.16 -4.66 2.64
C LEU A 64 5.63 -4.27 2.88
N ILE A 65 6.15 -4.48 4.10
CA ILE A 65 7.57 -4.25 4.40
C ILE A 65 8.47 -5.08 3.49
N LEU A 66 8.15 -6.37 3.30
CA LEU A 66 8.89 -7.25 2.41
C LEU A 66 8.83 -6.75 0.97
N LEU A 67 7.63 -6.39 0.49
CA LEU A 67 7.46 -5.83 -0.86
C LEU A 67 8.27 -4.55 -1.07
N LEU A 68 8.24 -3.62 -0.12
CA LEU A 68 9.04 -2.40 -0.17
C LEU A 68 10.55 -2.70 -0.20
N ALA A 69 11.01 -3.68 0.59
CA ALA A 69 12.40 -4.11 0.61
C ALA A 69 12.82 -4.77 -0.72
N GLU A 70 11.97 -5.60 -1.32
CA GLU A 70 12.20 -6.21 -2.64
C GLU A 70 12.35 -5.16 -3.75
N PHE A 71 11.61 -4.06 -3.63
CA PHE A 71 11.70 -2.91 -4.52
C PHE A 71 12.85 -1.96 -4.11
N GLY A 72 13.55 -2.20 -3.00
CA GLY A 72 14.68 -1.37 -2.58
C GLY A 72 14.26 -0.01 -2.01
N CYS A 73 13.02 0.12 -1.55
CA CYS A 73 12.58 1.27 -0.77
C CYS A 73 13.32 1.31 0.58
N PRO A 74 13.67 2.50 1.09
CA PRO A 74 14.44 2.61 2.31
C PRO A 74 13.58 2.21 3.52
N PRO A 75 14.13 1.50 4.52
CA PRO A 75 13.35 0.99 5.66
C PRO A 75 12.68 2.09 6.50
N VAL A 76 13.22 3.31 6.45
CA VAL A 76 12.64 4.50 7.10
C VAL A 76 11.26 4.87 6.54
N ALA A 77 10.96 4.50 5.29
CA ALA A 77 9.67 4.77 4.65
C ALA A 77 8.61 3.70 4.96
N ASN A 78 9.01 2.52 5.47
CA ASN A 78 8.13 1.36 5.59
C ASN A 78 6.94 1.56 6.54
N ASP A 79 7.20 2.15 7.71
CA ASP A 79 6.16 2.40 8.72
C ASP A 79 5.11 3.40 8.20
N GLN A 80 5.56 4.45 7.54
CA GLN A 80 4.68 5.46 6.94
C GLN A 80 3.90 4.90 5.75
N ALA A 81 4.57 4.14 4.86
CA ALA A 81 3.93 3.45 3.74
C ALA A 81 2.81 2.54 4.23
N TYR A 82 3.06 1.74 5.26
CA TYR A 82 2.05 0.90 5.87
C TYR A 82 0.85 1.69 6.38
N LYS A 83 1.08 2.76 7.14
CA LYS A 83 -0.02 3.58 7.69
C LYS A 83 -0.90 4.19 6.60
N GLU A 84 -0.30 4.80 5.58
CA GLU A 84 -1.05 5.46 4.50
C GLU A 84 -1.77 4.45 3.61
N ILE A 85 -1.13 3.33 3.27
CA ILE A 85 -1.75 2.26 2.47
C ILE A 85 -2.90 1.60 3.23
N LEU A 86 -2.72 1.35 4.54
CA LEU A 86 -3.76 0.80 5.40
C LEU A 86 -4.97 1.74 5.47
N GLU A 87 -4.74 3.03 5.68
CA GLU A 87 -5.81 4.04 5.74
C GLU A 87 -6.59 4.11 4.41
N GLN A 88 -5.89 4.09 3.27
CA GLN A 88 -6.56 4.03 1.96
C GLN A 88 -7.37 2.75 1.79
N ALA A 89 -6.83 1.60 2.19
CA ALA A 89 -7.53 0.31 2.14
C ALA A 89 -8.81 0.29 3.00
N GLU A 90 -8.76 0.85 4.22
CA GLU A 90 -9.92 0.98 5.09
C GLU A 90 -10.97 1.91 4.48
N ASN A 91 -10.54 3.02 3.86
CA ASN A 91 -11.42 3.97 3.17
C ASN A 91 -12.11 3.37 1.93
N PHE A 92 -11.40 2.57 1.12
CA PHE A 92 -11.98 1.91 -0.04
C PHE A 92 -13.12 0.97 0.38
N LYS A 93 -12.88 0.14 1.41
CA LYS A 93 -13.90 -0.80 1.91
C LYS A 93 -15.11 -0.09 2.50
N ASN A 94 -14.91 1.00 3.23
CA ASN A 94 -16.01 1.81 3.76
C ASN A 94 -16.85 2.44 2.64
N ASN A 95 -16.22 2.86 1.53
CA ASN A 95 -16.93 3.41 0.38
C ASN A 95 -17.69 2.32 -0.40
N THR A 96 -17.17 1.09 -0.46
CA THR A 96 -17.89 -0.05 -1.06
C THR A 96 -19.07 -0.51 -0.20
N ALA A 97 -18.95 -0.50 1.13
CA ALA A 97 -20.00 -0.92 2.05
C ALA A 97 -21.14 0.09 2.24
N ALA A 98 -20.92 1.36 1.86
CA ALA A 98 -21.91 2.43 1.93
C ALA A 98 -22.83 2.51 0.68
N ARG A 99 -22.78 1.51 -0.20
CA ARG A 99 -23.62 1.39 -1.41
C ARG A 99 -24.55 0.19 -1.34
#